data_AF-A0A3N4LSL0-F1
#
_entry.id   AF-A0A3N4LSL0-F1
#
_cell.length_a   1.000
_cell.length_b   1.000
_cell.length_c   1.000
_cell.angle_alpha   90.00
_cell.angle_beta   90.00
_cell.angle_gamma   90.00
#
_symmetry.space_group_name_H-M   'P 1'
#
loop_
_entity.id
_entity.type
_entity.pdbx_description
1 polymer ?
#
loop_
_entity_poly.entity_id
_entity_poly.type
_entity_poly.pdbx_seq_one_letter_code
_entity_poly.pdbx_strand_id
1 'polypeptide(L)'
;MNLLLQIQRDISRCDRNNFARLMNSTITHSATPIEPLYNVQNQLIHNFPPTAAHVRALTGAEIDVLLNALGLPLNGLVEVRRARLSRHVGLIAI
;
A
#
# COMPACT_ATOMS: atom_id res chain seq x y z
N MET A 1 7.46 -15.76 21.48
CA MET A 1 7.28 -14.39 20.95
C MET A 1 6.66 -13.55 22.06
N ASN A 2 7.19 -12.38 22.40
CA ASN A 2 6.64 -11.52 23.45
C ASN A 2 5.46 -10.70 22.90
N LEU A 3 4.27 -10.83 23.50
CA LEU A 3 3.04 -10.16 23.06
C LEU A 3 3.16 -8.63 23.04
N LEU A 4 3.84 -8.04 24.04
CA LEU A 4 4.04 -6.60 24.11
C LEU A 4 4.85 -6.08 22.91
N LEU A 5 5.92 -6.80 22.55
CA LEU A 5 6.73 -6.46 21.37
C LEU A 5 5.91 -6.57 20.08
N GLN A 6 5.00 -7.55 19.98
CA GLN A 6 4.13 -7.69 18.82
C GLN A 6 3.15 -6.51 18.70
N ILE A 7 2.49 -6.14 19.80
CA ILE A 7 1.58 -4.99 19.85
C ILE A 7 2.31 -3.69 19.47
N GLN A 8 3.52 -3.46 19.99
CA GLN A 8 4.32 -2.29 19.64
C GLN A 8 4.66 -2.22 18.15
N ARG A 9 5.00 -3.36 17.52
CA ARG A 9 5.24 -3.42 16.06
C ARG A 9 3.96 -3.12 15.28
N ASP A 10 2.82 -3.67 15.71
CA ASP A 10 1.55 -3.47 15.04
C ASP A 10 1.08 -2.01 15.12
N ILE A 11 1.26 -1.35 16.26
CA ILE A 11 1.00 0.09 16.43
C ILE A 11 1.90 0.90 15.50
N SER A 12 3.22 0.64 15.54
CA SER A 12 4.19 1.36 14.70
C SER A 12 3.88 1.21 13.19
N ARG A 13 3.51 0.01 12.75
CA ARG A 13 3.07 -0.24 11.37
C ARG A 13 1.81 0.55 11.04
N CYS A 14 0.83 0.57 11.95
CA CYS A 14 -0.43 1.28 11.77
C CYS A 14 -0.18 2.79 11.58
N ASP A 15 0.60 3.39 12.47
CA ASP A 15 0.91 4.83 12.43
C ASP A 15 1.62 5.23 11.14
N ARG A 16 2.67 4.48 10.75
CA ARG A 16 3.41 4.72 9.51
C ARG A 16 2.52 4.60 8.28
N ASN A 17 1.71 3.54 8.20
CA ASN A 17 0.84 3.34 7.05
C ASN A 17 -0.32 4.35 7.02
N ASN A 18 -0.81 4.80 8.16
CA ASN A 18 -1.82 5.86 8.22
C ASN A 18 -1.25 7.20 7.78
N PHE A 19 -0.04 7.54 8.20
CA PHE A 19 0.67 8.72 7.71
C PHE A 19 0.90 8.65 6.19
N ALA A 20 1.42 7.54 5.68
CA ALA A 20 1.63 7.35 4.24
C ALA A 20 0.32 7.47 3.45
N ARG A 21 -0.77 6.85 3.91
CA ARG A 21 -2.11 6.99 3.31
C ARG A 21 -2.61 8.42 3.29
N LEU A 22 -2.41 9.15 4.39
CA LEU A 22 -2.80 10.56 4.49
C LEU A 22 -2.04 11.39 3.45
N MET A 23 -0.72 11.23 3.36
CA MET A 23 0.10 11.92 2.35
C MET A 23 -0.35 11.56 0.93
N ASN A 24 -0.52 10.27 0.64
CA ASN A 24 -0.97 9.78 -0.67
C ASN A 24 -2.36 10.31 -1.06
N SER A 25 -3.25 10.53 -0.09
CA SER A 25 -4.59 11.09 -0.35
C SER A 25 -4.60 12.52 -0.83
N THR A 26 -3.51 13.26 -0.63
CA THR A 26 -3.36 14.63 -1.12
C THR A 26 -2.88 14.68 -2.58
N ILE A 27 -2.52 13.54 -3.17
CA ILE A 27 -1.95 13.49 -4.52
C ILE A 27 -3.04 13.68 -5.57
N THR A 28 -2.88 14.73 -6.37
CA THR A 28 -3.76 15.08 -7.50
C THR A 28 -3.11 14.88 -8.87
N HIS A 29 -1.79 14.72 -8.92
CA HIS A 29 -1.03 14.53 -10.16
C HIS A 29 -0.38 13.16 -10.23
N SER A 30 -0.47 12.51 -11.39
CA SER A 30 -0.07 11.10 -11.53
C SER A 30 1.44 10.86 -11.41
N ALA A 31 2.27 11.89 -11.63
CA ALA A 31 3.72 11.81 -11.52
C ALA A 31 4.25 12.19 -10.12
N THR A 32 3.38 12.66 -9.22
CA THR A 32 3.79 12.99 -7.85
C THR A 32 4.26 11.72 -7.13
N PRO A 33 5.40 11.79 -6.42
CA PRO A 33 5.87 10.68 -5.60
C PRO A 33 4.82 10.24 -4.59
N ILE A 34 4.66 8.92 -4.41
CA ILE A 34 3.80 8.36 -3.36
C ILE A 34 4.66 7.90 -2.19
N GLU A 35 4.15 8.08 -0.98
CA GLU A 35 4.76 7.54 0.23
C GLU A 35 4.57 6.01 0.28
N PRO A 36 5.64 5.24 0.45
CA PRO A 36 5.57 3.78 0.50
C PRO A 36 4.94 3.26 1.80
N LEU A 37 4.26 2.12 1.69
CA LEU A 37 3.68 1.43 2.85
C LEU A 37 4.60 0.33 3.38
N TYR A 38 4.36 -0.05 4.63
CA TYR A 38 4.98 -1.17 5.33
C TYR A 38 4.10 -2.42 5.23
N ASN A 39 4.72 -3.58 5.05
CA ASN A 39 4.08 -4.88 4.97
C ASN A 39 3.57 -5.37 6.33
N VAL A 40 2.89 -6.52 6.35
CA VAL A 40 2.37 -7.11 7.60
C VAL A 40 3.46 -7.46 8.62
N GLN A 41 4.71 -7.64 8.20
CA GLN A 41 5.88 -7.82 9.05
C GLN A 41 6.51 -6.52 9.56
N ASN A 42 5.88 -5.35 9.34
CA ASN A 42 6.39 -4.03 9.68
C ASN A 42 7.73 -3.69 8.98
N GLN A 43 7.91 -4.17 7.76
CA GLN A 43 9.06 -3.85 6.90
C GLN A 43 8.57 -2.98 5.75
N LEU A 44 9.37 -2.01 5.33
CA LEU A 44 9.07 -1.20 4.15
C LEU A 44 8.89 -2.12 2.95
N ILE A 45 7.84 -1.95 2.16
CA ILE A 45 7.65 -2.76 0.95
C ILE A 45 8.70 -2.34 -0.08
N HIS A 46 9.59 -3.27 -0.43
CA HIS A 46 10.60 -3.03 -1.46
C HIS A 46 9.94 -2.90 -2.83
N ASN A 47 10.51 -2.04 -3.69
CA ASN A 47 9.99 -1.75 -5.03
C ASN A 47 8.53 -1.28 -5.01
N PHE A 48 8.12 -0.57 -3.94
CA PHE A 48 6.82 0.08 -3.93
C PHE A 48 6.74 1.06 -5.12
N PRO A 49 5.60 1.15 -5.83
CA PRO A 49 5.48 2.01 -7.00
C PRO A 49 5.86 3.45 -6.62
N PRO A 50 6.71 4.14 -7.40
CA PRO A 50 7.20 5.46 -6.99
C PRO A 50 6.15 6.56 -7.14
N THR A 51 5.09 6.35 -7.94
CA THR A 51 4.07 7.37 -8.25
C THR A 51 2.70 6.72 -8.49
N ALA A 52 1.64 7.51 -8.49
CA ALA A 52 0.31 7.03 -8.87
C ALA A 52 0.23 6.47 -10.32
N ALA A 53 0.95 7.06 -11.28
CA ALA A 53 1.01 6.54 -12.65
C ALA A 53 1.58 5.11 -12.68
N HIS A 54 2.63 4.86 -11.90
CA HIS A 54 3.22 3.53 -11.76
C HIS A 54 2.25 2.54 -11.12
N VAL A 55 1.43 2.95 -10.13
CA VAL A 55 0.36 2.08 -9.58
C VAL A 55 -0.66 1.70 -10.65
N ARG A 56 -1.06 2.64 -11.52
CA ARG A 56 -1.98 2.36 -12.64
C ARG A 56 -1.36 1.43 -13.68
N ALA A 57 -0.05 1.48 -13.87
CA ALA A 57 0.67 0.67 -14.85
C ALA A 57 0.98 -0.77 -14.38
N LEU A 58 0.77 -1.10 -13.10
CA LEU A 58 1.09 -2.43 -12.58
C LEU A 58 0.36 -3.55 -13.33
N THR A 59 1.07 -4.64 -13.58
CA THR A 59 0.50 -5.90 -14.06
C THR A 59 -0.32 -6.59 -12.97
N GLY A 60 -1.16 -7.55 -13.36
CA GLY A 60 -1.95 -8.32 -12.41
C GLY A 60 -1.10 -9.07 -11.36
N ALA A 61 0.08 -9.54 -11.74
CA ALA A 61 1.01 -10.23 -10.83
C ALA A 61 1.66 -9.26 -9.83
N GLU A 62 2.06 -8.07 -10.27
CA GLU A 62 2.64 -7.06 -9.38
C GLU A 62 1.61 -6.53 -8.37
N ILE A 63 0.35 -6.37 -8.80
CA ILE A 63 -0.76 -6.05 -7.89
C ILE A 63 -0.89 -7.14 -6.82
N ASP A 64 -0.85 -8.42 -7.21
CA ASP A 64 -0.99 -9.52 -6.27
C ASP A 64 0.15 -9.58 -5.25
N VAL A 65 1.39 -9.30 -5.67
CA VAL A 65 2.54 -9.17 -4.77
C VAL A 65 2.30 -8.09 -3.72
N LEU A 66 1.86 -6.90 -4.15
CA LEU A 66 1.61 -5.78 -3.23
C LEU A 66 0.42 -6.04 -2.29
N LEU A 67 -0.70 -6.56 -2.81
CA LEU A 67 -1.86 -6.91 -2.00
C LEU A 67 -1.50 -7.98 -0.96
N ASN A 68 -0.73 -9.00 -1.35
CA ASN A 68 -0.29 -10.04 -0.44
C ASN A 68 0.64 -9.48 0.66
N ALA A 69 1.60 -8.62 0.29
CA ALA A 69 2.47 -7.95 1.27
C ALA A 69 1.69 -7.09 2.28
N LEU A 70 0.57 -6.51 1.85
CA LEU A 70 -0.34 -5.71 2.67
C LEU A 70 -1.38 -6.55 3.43
N GLY A 71 -1.40 -7.87 3.24
CA GLY A 71 -2.39 -8.77 3.88
C GLY A 71 -3.81 -8.59 3.34
N LEU A 72 -3.94 -8.16 2.09
CA LEU A 72 -5.22 -7.89 1.44
C LEU A 72 -5.69 -9.06 0.56
N PRO A 73 -7.00 -9.22 0.36
CA PRO A 73 -7.53 -10.27 -0.51
C PRO A 73 -7.05 -10.14 -1.96
N LEU A 74 -6.83 -11.28 -2.63
CA LEU A 74 -6.39 -11.38 -4.03
C LEU A 74 -7.50 -11.79 -5.00
N ASN A 75 -8.75 -11.87 -4.52
CA ASN A 75 -9.89 -12.28 -5.33
C ASN A 75 -10.41 -11.14 -6.23
N GLY A 76 -10.97 -11.53 -7.36
CA GLY A 76 -11.57 -10.65 -8.38
C GLY A 76 -10.69 -10.45 -9.61
N LEU A 77 -11.22 -9.76 -10.61
CA LEU A 77 -10.48 -9.35 -11.80
C LEU A 77 -9.37 -8.35 -11.45
N VAL A 78 -8.38 -8.23 -12.34
CA VAL A 78 -7.22 -7.33 -12.14
C VAL A 78 -7.64 -5.91 -11.77
N GLU A 79 -8.66 -5.35 -12.42
CA GLU A 79 -9.16 -3.99 -12.13
C GLU A 79 -9.78 -3.85 -10.74
N VAL A 80 -10.44 -4.89 -10.23
CA VAL A 80 -10.99 -4.90 -8.86
C VAL A 80 -9.84 -4.90 -7.84
N ARG A 81 -8.79 -5.67 -8.11
CA ARG A 81 -7.59 -5.75 -7.28
C ARG A 81 -6.78 -4.45 -7.33
N ARG A 82 -6.69 -3.82 -8.49
CA ARG A 82 -6.08 -2.50 -8.67
C ARG A 82 -6.84 -1.44 -7.89
N ALA A 83 -8.16 -1.38 -8.00
CA ALA A 83 -8.98 -0.44 -7.23
C ALA A 83 -8.83 -0.65 -5.72
N ARG A 84 -8.75 -1.91 -5.28
CA ARG A 84 -8.48 -2.27 -3.88
C ARG A 84 -7.11 -1.75 -3.43
N LEU A 85 -6.08 -1.96 -4.23
CA LEU A 85 -4.73 -1.46 -3.96
C LEU A 85 -4.73 0.07 -3.88
N SER A 86 -5.21 0.77 -4.91
CA SER A 86 -5.25 2.24 -4.96
C SER A 86 -5.98 2.83 -3.75
N ARG A 87 -7.15 2.30 -3.41
CA ARG A 87 -7.93 2.72 -2.24
C ARG A 87 -7.16 2.50 -0.93
N HIS A 88 -6.50 1.36 -0.78
CA HIS A 88 -5.74 1.04 0.43
C HIS A 88 -4.48 1.90 0.57
N VAL A 89 -3.84 2.26 -0.54
CA VAL A 89 -2.65 3.14 -0.56
C VAL A 89 -3.02 4.60 -0.31
N GLY A 90 -4.30 4.97 -0.52
CA GLY A 90 -4.81 6.32 -0.32
C GLY A 90 -4.93 7.14 -1.61
N LEU A 91 -4.87 6.52 -2.79
CA LEU A 91 -5.01 7.23 -4.07
C LEU A 91 -6.50 7.36 -4.44
N ILE A 92 -7.15 8.43 -3.99
CA ILE A 92 -8.61 8.63 -4.09
C ILE A 92 -8.99 9.48 -5.32
N ALA A 93 -8.10 10.36 -5.77
CA ALA A 93 -8.42 11.45 -6.72
C ALA A 93 -7.82 11.30 -8.13
N ILE A 94 -7.30 10.12 -8.48
CA ILE A 94 -6.40 9.93 -9.65
C ILE A 94 -6.80 8.75 -10.52
#